data_AF-A0A8H7X409-F1
#
_entry.id   AF-A0A8H7X409-F1
#
_cell.length_a   1.000
_cell.length_b   1.000
_cell.length_c   1.000
_cell.angle_alpha   90.00
_cell.angle_beta   90.00
_cell.angle_gamma   90.00
#
_symmetry.space_group_name_H-M   'P 1'
#
loop_
_entity.id
_entity.type
_entity.pdbx_description
1 polymer ?
#
loop_
_entity_poly.entity_id
_entity_poly.type
_entity_poly.pdbx_seq_one_letter_code
_entity_poly.pdbx_strand_id
1 'polypeptide(L)'
;MRGKIDIERVGKDLQSIHVQAEDLISGQTSNSKVEEGEEEEGREGGETEEITQRITRITADIKDLTQYHSLTISPLRFTRFQEYYTTELTLLLQTDFHSYTQQEKVDFLLLRNYLEKERRQLEFEREKDGLMVPLLGTWAGVL
;
A
#
# COMPACT_ATOMS: atom_id res chain seq x y z
N MET A 1 -8.98 -17.61 21.32
CA MET A 1 -7.75 -16.80 21.39
C MET A 1 -7.66 -16.01 20.08
N ARG A 2 -7.99 -14.72 20.10
CA ARG A 2 -8.10 -13.88 18.89
C ARG A 2 -6.76 -13.20 18.66
N GLY A 3 -6.06 -13.58 17.58
CA GLY A 3 -4.88 -12.87 17.12
C GLY A 3 -5.28 -11.47 16.67
N LYS A 4 -5.00 -10.48 17.51
CA LYS A 4 -5.03 -9.08 17.10
C LYS A 4 -3.97 -8.95 16.01
N ILE A 5 -4.35 -8.43 14.85
CA ILE A 5 -3.35 -7.90 13.93
C ILE A 5 -2.86 -6.63 14.61
N ASP A 6 -1.70 -6.73 15.25
CA ASP A 6 -1.06 -5.60 15.91
C ASP A 6 -0.71 -4.57 14.83
N ILE A 7 -1.46 -3.48 14.78
CA ILE A 7 -1.25 -2.37 13.84
C ILE A 7 0.12 -1.72 14.08
N GLU A 8 0.64 -1.81 15.31
CA GLU A 8 2.04 -1.50 15.63
C GLU A 8 3.04 -2.41 14.90
N ARG A 9 2.68 -3.67 14.63
CA ARG A 9 3.51 -4.61 13.87
C ARG A 9 3.55 -4.24 12.39
N VAL A 10 2.43 -3.80 11.80
CA VAL A 10 2.41 -3.33 10.40
C VAL A 10 3.24 -2.05 10.23
N GLY A 11 3.14 -1.11 11.18
CA GLY A 11 3.99 0.08 11.22
C GLY A 11 5.47 -0.25 11.41
N LYS A 12 5.78 -1.24 12.28
CA LYS A 12 7.15 -1.76 12.46
C LYS A 12 7.67 -2.52 11.25
N ASP A 13 6.83 -3.28 10.56
CA ASP A 13 7.22 -4.06 9.38
C ASP A 13 7.60 -3.10 8.24
N LEU A 14 6.86 -1.98 8.08
CA LEU A 14 7.22 -0.93 7.12
C LEU A 14 8.50 -0.18 7.51
N GLN A 15 8.71 0.13 8.80
CA GLN A 15 9.97 0.72 9.29
C GLN A 15 11.14 -0.27 9.24
N SER A 16 10.91 -1.56 9.44
CA SER A 16 11.95 -2.59 9.38
C SER A 16 12.35 -2.93 7.94
N ILE A 17 11.44 -2.79 6.97
CA ILE A 17 11.77 -2.88 5.54
C ILE A 17 12.63 -1.68 5.12
N HIS A 18 12.37 -0.49 5.67
CA HIS A 18 13.20 0.70 5.46
C HIS A 18 14.64 0.50 6.00
N VAL A 19 14.79 -0.07 7.21
CA VAL A 19 16.10 -0.36 7.82
C VAL A 19 16.86 -1.50 7.13
N GLN A 20 16.17 -2.54 6.63
CA GLN A 20 16.83 -3.65 5.91
C GLN A 20 17.29 -3.27 4.49
N ALA A 21 16.67 -2.27 3.87
CA ALA A 21 17.12 -1.72 2.59
C ALA A 21 18.45 -0.96 2.75
N GLU A 22 18.66 -0.27 3.89
CA GLU A 22 19.91 0.43 4.19
C GLU A 22 21.10 -0.54 4.37
N ASP A 23 20.88 -1.68 5.04
CA ASP A 23 21.91 -2.70 5.24
C ASP A 23 22.32 -3.41 3.92
N LEU A 24 21.37 -3.57 2.98
CA LEU A 24 21.64 -4.13 1.65
C LEU A 24 22.41 -3.16 0.74
N ILE A 25 22.32 -1.85 0.99
CA ILE A 25 23.05 -0.80 0.23
C ILE A 25 24.47 -0.60 0.77
N SER A 26 24.73 -0.91 2.05
CA SER A 26 26.08 -0.77 2.65
C SER A 26 27.13 -1.76 2.13
N GLY A 27 26.70 -2.81 1.43
CA GLY A 27 27.58 -3.88 0.92
C GLY A 27 28.33 -3.56 -0.37
N GLN A 28 28.00 -2.48 -1.10
CA GLN A 28 28.70 -2.12 -2.33
C GLN A 28 28.78 -0.60 -2.55
N THR A 29 29.75 0.06 -1.93
CA THR A 29 30.38 1.25 -2.53
C THR A 29 31.87 1.28 -2.22
N SER A 30 32.66 0.61 -3.05
CA SER A 30 34.03 1.07 -3.29
C SER A 30 33.97 2.22 -4.28
N ASN A 31 34.08 3.43 -3.73
CA ASN A 31 34.75 4.60 -4.30
C ASN A 31 34.18 5.23 -5.59
N SER A 32 33.65 6.44 -5.49
CA SER A 32 34.32 7.62 -6.06
C SER A 32 33.56 8.91 -5.72
N LYS A 33 34.36 9.89 -5.33
CA LYS A 33 34.06 11.28 -5.05
C LYS A 33 33.79 12.05 -6.36
N VAL A 34 32.68 12.78 -6.46
CA VAL A 34 32.57 14.08 -7.16
C VAL A 34 31.49 14.93 -6.46
N GLU A 35 31.83 16.21 -6.32
CA GLU A 35 31.15 17.31 -5.64
C GLU A 35 30.00 17.94 -6.45
N GLU A 36 29.19 18.75 -5.74
CA GLU A 36 28.35 19.87 -6.21
C GLU A 36 27.17 19.50 -7.15
N GLY A 37 25.91 19.81 -6.85
CA GLY A 37 25.34 21.05 -6.34
C GLY A 37 24.64 21.73 -7.51
N GLU A 38 23.30 21.65 -7.60
CA GLU A 38 22.44 22.47 -8.50
C GLU A 38 20.97 22.09 -8.20
N GLU A 39 20.22 22.97 -7.54
CA GLU A 39 19.17 23.81 -8.14
C GLU A 39 17.83 23.06 -8.34
N GLU A 40 16.97 23.12 -7.32
CA GLU A 40 15.56 22.76 -7.47
C GLU A 40 14.83 23.86 -8.25
N GLU A 41 14.90 23.75 -9.58
CA GLU A 41 14.08 24.52 -10.50
C GLU A 41 12.65 23.96 -10.48
N GLY A 42 11.68 24.83 -10.17
CA GLY A 42 10.27 24.50 -10.02
C GLY A 42 9.69 23.85 -11.28
N ARG A 43 9.17 22.64 -11.12
CA ARG A 43 8.37 21.97 -12.15
C ARG A 43 6.94 22.51 -12.15
N GLU A 44 6.69 23.61 -12.85
CA GLU A 44 5.34 23.90 -13.35
C GLU A 44 5.10 23.10 -14.64
N GLY A 45 4.20 22.10 -14.59
CA GLY A 45 3.81 21.38 -15.81
C GLY A 45 2.94 20.13 -15.56
N GLY A 46 1.62 20.31 -15.57
CA GLY A 46 0.62 19.22 -15.56
C GLY A 46 0.43 18.59 -14.18
N GLU A 47 -0.82 18.36 -13.76
CA GLU A 47 -1.18 17.84 -12.44
C GLU A 47 -0.80 16.36 -12.24
N THR A 48 0.48 16.01 -12.39
CA THR A 48 1.01 14.71 -11.98
C THR A 48 1.31 14.77 -10.49
N GLU A 49 0.44 14.15 -9.69
CA GLU A 49 0.66 13.96 -8.25
C GLU A 49 2.01 13.27 -8.00
N GLU A 50 2.85 13.88 -7.16
CA GLU A 50 4.11 13.27 -6.72
C GLU A 50 3.85 11.94 -6.02
N ILE A 51 4.72 10.94 -6.24
CA ILE A 51 4.50 9.60 -5.68
C ILE A 51 4.43 9.60 -4.15
N THR A 52 5.19 10.46 -3.48
CA THR A 52 5.17 10.61 -2.02
C THR A 52 3.83 11.16 -1.51
N GLN A 53 3.24 12.11 -2.23
CA GLN A 53 1.91 12.64 -1.92
C GLN A 53 0.85 11.54 -2.09
N ARG A 54 0.95 10.77 -3.18
CA ARG A 54 0.08 9.61 -3.43
C ARG A 54 0.16 8.57 -2.32
N ILE A 55 1.36 8.20 -1.88
CA ILE A 55 1.56 7.26 -0.76
C ILE A 55 0.87 7.79 0.51
N THR A 56 1.05 9.08 0.80
CA THR A 56 0.47 9.72 1.98
C THR A 56 -1.06 9.67 1.94
N ARG A 57 -1.66 10.08 0.82
CA ARG A 57 -3.11 10.04 0.60
C ARG A 57 -3.65 8.62 0.71
N ILE A 58 -3.06 7.67 -0.02
CA ILE A 58 -3.53 6.28 -0.04
C ILE A 58 -3.49 5.66 1.36
N THR A 59 -2.42 5.93 2.13
CA THR A 59 -2.27 5.40 3.49
C THR A 59 -3.32 5.99 4.43
N ALA A 60 -3.64 7.28 4.29
CA ALA A 60 -4.71 7.93 5.06
C ALA A 60 -6.08 7.34 4.70
N ASP A 61 -6.40 7.21 3.41
CA ASP A 61 -7.66 6.66 2.92
C ASP A 61 -7.86 5.20 3.37
N ILE A 62 -6.81 4.37 3.33
CA ILE A 62 -6.87 2.97 3.82
C ILE A 62 -7.15 2.94 5.32
N LYS A 63 -6.53 3.84 6.09
CA LYS A 63 -6.77 3.94 7.54
C LYS A 63 -8.23 4.30 7.80
N ASP A 64 -8.77 5.27 7.09
CA ASP A 64 -10.15 5.71 7.25
C ASP A 64 -11.15 4.63 6.83
N LEU A 65 -10.91 3.96 5.69
CA LEU A 65 -11.69 2.81 5.24
C LEU A 65 -11.68 1.68 6.27
N THR A 66 -10.53 1.42 6.90
CA THR A 66 -10.40 0.38 7.95
C THR A 66 -11.18 0.74 9.20
N GLN A 67 -11.18 2.02 9.59
CA GLN A 67 -11.95 2.50 10.73
C GLN A 67 -13.46 2.44 10.48
N TYR A 68 -13.89 2.87 9.29
CA TYR A 68 -15.30 2.90 8.92
C TYR A 68 -15.86 1.50 8.67
N HIS A 69 -15.11 0.63 7.99
CA HIS A 69 -15.47 -0.76 7.72
C HIS A 69 -14.74 -1.73 8.65
N SER A 70 -14.94 -1.55 9.95
CA SER A 70 -14.25 -2.33 10.99
C SER A 70 -14.69 -3.80 11.08
N LEU A 71 -15.87 -4.15 10.53
CA LEU A 71 -16.38 -5.52 10.50
C LEU A 71 -15.77 -6.32 9.34
N THR A 72 -14.84 -7.23 9.68
CA THR A 72 -14.07 -8.01 8.69
C THR A 72 -14.92 -8.87 7.77
N ILE A 73 -15.95 -9.54 8.32
CA ILE A 73 -16.82 -10.48 7.58
C ILE A 73 -17.89 -9.79 6.71
N SER A 74 -17.95 -8.45 6.72
CA SER A 74 -19.00 -7.73 6.01
C SER A 74 -18.75 -7.80 4.49
N PRO A 75 -19.74 -8.21 3.68
CA PRO A 75 -19.62 -8.18 2.22
C PRO A 75 -19.36 -6.78 1.69
N LEU A 76 -19.97 -5.76 2.32
CA LEU A 76 -19.78 -4.36 1.94
C LEU A 76 -18.32 -3.92 2.14
N ARG A 77 -17.67 -4.37 3.22
CA ARG A 77 -16.24 -4.11 3.44
C ARG A 77 -15.44 -4.64 2.26
N PHE A 78 -15.64 -5.91 1.89
CA PHE A 78 -14.93 -6.53 0.79
C PHE A 78 -15.09 -5.70 -0.51
N THR A 79 -16.32 -5.36 -0.88
CA THR A 79 -16.60 -4.58 -2.09
C THR A 79 -15.88 -3.24 -2.07
N ARG A 80 -15.94 -2.50 -0.95
CA ARG A 80 -15.31 -1.17 -0.85
C ARG A 80 -13.79 -1.21 -0.94
N PHE A 81 -13.15 -2.15 -0.22
CA PHE A 81 -11.71 -2.32 -0.30
C PHE A 81 -11.26 -2.82 -1.68
N GLN A 82 -12.01 -3.74 -2.30
CA GLN A 82 -11.70 -4.25 -3.63
C GLN A 82 -11.78 -3.14 -4.68
N GLU A 83 -12.84 -2.34 -4.67
CA GLU A 83 -13.02 -1.17 -5.52
C GLU A 83 -11.83 -0.22 -5.34
N TYR A 84 -11.55 0.18 -4.10
CA TYR A 84 -10.49 1.14 -3.78
C TYR A 84 -9.11 0.67 -4.25
N TYR A 85 -8.67 -0.55 -3.87
CA TYR A 85 -7.36 -1.07 -4.28
C TYR A 85 -7.23 -1.22 -5.79
N THR A 86 -8.30 -1.65 -6.47
CA THR A 86 -8.27 -1.81 -7.93
C THR A 86 -8.17 -0.47 -8.63
N THR A 87 -8.92 0.54 -8.15
CA THR A 87 -8.87 1.90 -8.68
C THR A 87 -7.49 2.52 -8.48
N GLU A 88 -6.93 2.49 -7.27
CA GLU A 88 -5.62 3.08 -7.00
C GLU A 88 -4.48 2.39 -7.76
N LEU A 89 -4.52 1.05 -7.88
CA LEU A 89 -3.54 0.32 -8.69
C LEU A 89 -3.66 0.71 -10.17
N THR A 90 -4.88 0.87 -10.68
CA THR A 90 -5.12 1.30 -12.07
C THR A 90 -4.57 2.71 -12.31
N LEU A 91 -4.87 3.65 -11.42
CA LEU A 91 -4.38 5.03 -11.51
C LEU A 91 -2.85 5.08 -11.42
N LEU A 92 -2.25 4.30 -10.52
CA LEU A 92 -0.80 4.20 -10.38
C LEU A 92 -0.15 3.73 -11.69
N LEU A 93 -0.67 2.66 -12.30
CA LEU A 93 -0.14 2.09 -13.54
C LEU A 93 -0.35 2.98 -14.78
N GLN A 94 -1.23 3.98 -14.71
CA GLN A 94 -1.42 4.98 -15.76
C GLN A 94 -0.39 6.11 -15.72
N THR A 95 0.35 6.27 -14.62
CA THR A 95 1.41 7.28 -14.52
C THR A 95 2.63 6.89 -15.34
N ASP A 96 3.35 7.89 -15.87
CA ASP A 96 4.59 7.65 -16.61
C ASP A 96 5.71 7.23 -15.65
N PHE A 97 5.95 5.93 -15.53
CA PHE A 97 7.00 5.40 -14.66
C PHE A 97 8.40 5.91 -15.04
N HIS A 98 8.64 6.24 -16.31
CA HIS A 98 9.97 6.63 -16.76
C HIS A 98 10.33 8.06 -16.37
N SER A 99 9.34 8.94 -16.18
CA SER A 99 9.54 10.33 -15.77
C SER A 99 9.99 10.48 -14.32
N TYR A 100 9.84 9.45 -13.48
CA TYR A 100 10.26 9.46 -12.08
C TYR A 100 11.78 9.39 -11.91
N THR A 101 12.28 10.04 -10.87
CA THR A 101 13.63 9.87 -10.34
C THR A 101 13.85 8.44 -9.83
N GLN A 102 15.11 8.07 -9.56
CA GLN A 102 15.41 6.72 -9.06
C GLN A 102 14.71 6.42 -7.73
N GLN A 103 14.64 7.40 -6.83
CA GLN A 103 13.97 7.25 -5.53
C GLN A 103 12.46 7.06 -5.71
N GLU A 104 11.84 7.91 -6.54
CA GLU A 104 10.40 7.82 -6.82
C GLU A 104 10.01 6.50 -7.52
N LYS A 105 10.90 5.95 -8.36
CA LYS A 105 10.71 4.62 -8.96
C LYS A 105 10.70 3.51 -7.92
N VAL A 106 11.55 3.60 -6.90
CA VAL A 106 11.54 2.65 -5.78
C VAL A 106 10.21 2.76 -5.03
N ASP A 107 9.80 3.98 -4.68
CA ASP A 107 8.55 4.25 -3.98
C ASP A 107 7.32 3.76 -4.76
N PHE A 108 7.31 3.97 -6.08
CA PHE A 108 6.29 3.45 -6.99
C PHE A 108 6.20 1.92 -6.92
N LEU A 109 7.33 1.22 -7.01
CA LEU A 109 7.36 -0.25 -6.99
C LEU A 109 6.88 -0.80 -5.63
N LEU A 110 7.27 -0.14 -4.54
CA LEU A 110 6.82 -0.50 -3.19
C LEU A 110 5.31 -0.32 -3.03
N LEU A 111 4.79 0.84 -3.44
CA LEU A 111 3.35 1.12 -3.39
C LEU A 111 2.56 0.13 -4.24
N ARG A 112 3.02 -0.16 -5.46
CA ARG A 112 2.39 -1.14 -6.34
C ARG A 112 2.33 -2.52 -5.69
N ASN A 113 3.46 -3.01 -5.18
CA ASN A 113 3.53 -4.31 -4.52
C ASN A 113 2.60 -4.39 -3.31
N TYR A 114 2.59 -3.33 -2.50
CA TYR A 114 1.69 -3.22 -1.36
C TYR A 114 0.22 -3.35 -1.79
N LEU A 115 -0.23 -2.56 -2.76
CA LEU A 115 -1.61 -2.62 -3.27
C LEU A 115 -1.97 -3.99 -3.85
N GLU A 116 -1.08 -4.62 -4.62
CA GLU A 116 -1.29 -5.96 -5.18
C GLU A 116 -1.37 -7.04 -4.08
N LYS A 117 -0.56 -6.91 -3.03
CA LYS A 117 -0.58 -7.83 -1.88
C LYS A 117 -1.87 -7.68 -1.09
N GLU A 118 -2.27 -6.47 -0.73
CA GLU A 118 -3.49 -6.23 0.05
C GLU A 118 -4.74 -6.66 -0.70
N ARG A 119 -4.80 -6.42 -2.02
CA ARG A 119 -5.90 -6.90 -2.86
C ARG A 119 -6.01 -8.43 -2.86
N ARG A 120 -4.88 -9.15 -2.98
CA ARG A 120 -4.86 -10.63 -2.91
C ARG A 120 -5.22 -11.14 -1.52
N GLN A 121 -4.76 -10.47 -0.47
CA GLN A 121 -5.10 -10.81 0.91
C GLN A 121 -6.61 -10.68 1.14
N LEU A 122 -7.23 -9.63 0.59
CA LEU A 122 -8.67 -9.41 0.65
C LEU A 122 -9.47 -10.53 -0.04
N GLU A 123 -8.99 -11.02 -1.18
CA GLU A 123 -9.60 -12.17 -1.88
C GLU A 123 -9.53 -13.45 -1.02
N PHE A 124 -8.38 -13.70 -0.38
CA PHE A 124 -8.22 -14.83 0.54
C PHE A 124 -9.10 -14.71 1.80
N GLU A 125 -9.25 -13.50 2.35
CA GLU A 125 -10.20 -13.23 3.44
C GLU A 125 -11.63 -13.58 3.05
N ARG A 126 -12.06 -13.15 1.85
CA ARG A 126 -13.41 -13.45 1.35
C ARG A 126 -13.67 -14.95 1.19
N GLU A 127 -12.70 -15.69 0.68
CA GLU A 127 -12.81 -17.14 0.55
C GLU A 127 -13.01 -17.79 1.93
N LYS A 128 -12.22 -17.35 2.92
CA LYS A 128 -12.32 -17.83 4.31
C LYS A 128 -13.65 -17.46 4.95
N ASP A 129 -14.13 -16.25 4.74
CA ASP A 129 -15.43 -15.82 5.26
C ASP A 129 -16.57 -16.66 4.67
N GLY A 130 -16.47 -17.01 3.38
CA GLY A 130 -17.38 -17.96 2.72
C GLY A 130 -17.43 -19.33 3.39
N LEU A 131 -16.30 -19.84 3.88
CA LEU A 131 -16.25 -21.10 4.66
C LEU A 131 -16.90 -20.97 6.04
N MET A 132 -16.99 -19.75 6.58
CA MET A 132 -17.60 -19.48 7.89
C MET A 132 -19.11 -19.27 7.80
N VAL A 133 -19.65 -18.87 6.63
CA VAL A 133 -21.08 -18.63 6.41
C VAL A 133 -21.96 -19.80 6.90
N PRO A 134 -21.67 -21.09 6.59
CA PRO A 134 -22.47 -22.20 7.09
C PRO A 134 -22.48 -22.34 8.62
N LEU A 135 -21.44 -21.87 9.30
CA LEU A 135 -21.34 -21.93 10.77
C LEU A 135 -22.17 -20.84 11.46
N LEU A 136 -22.49 -19.76 10.74
CA LEU A 136 -23.29 -18.64 11.26
C LEU A 136 -24.81 -18.90 11.16
N GLY A 137 -25.23 -19.94 10.43
CA GLY A 137 -26.62 -20.33 10.28
C GLY A 137 -27.48 -19.24 9.60
N THR A 138 -28.73 -19.08 10.04
CA THR A 138 -29.70 -18.14 9.43
C THR A 138 -29.34 -16.67 9.63
N TRP A 139 -28.43 -16.34 10.55
CA TRP A 139 -27.97 -14.95 10.77
C TRP A 139 -27.04 -14.44 9.67
N ALA A 140 -26.51 -15.33 8.82
CA ALA A 140 -25.60 -14.97 7.74
C ALA A 140 -26.25 -14.09 6.64
N GLY A 141 -27.58 -14.09 6.50
CA GLY A 141 -28.29 -13.30 5.48
C GLY A 141 -28.50 -11.82 5.84
N VAL A 142 -28.09 -11.40 7.04
CA VAL A 142 -28.33 -10.04 7.57
C VAL A 142 -27.02 -9.21 7.69
N LEU A 143 -25.85 -9.85 7.54
CA LEU A 143 -24.52 -9.26 7.69
C LEU A 143 -23.88 -8.90 6.34
#